data_AF-A0A7K2ND17-F1
#
_entry.id   AF-A0A7K2ND17-F1
#
_cell.length_a   1.000
_cell.length_b   1.000
_cell.length_c   1.000
_cell.angle_alpha   90.00
_cell.angle_beta   90.00
_cell.angle_gamma   90.00
#
_symmetry.space_group_name_H-M   'P 1'
#
loop_
_entity.id
_entity.type
_entity.pdbx_description
1 polymer ?
#
loop_
_entity_poly.entity_id
_entity_poly.type
_entity_poly.pdbx_seq_one_letter_code
_entity_poly.pdbx_strand_id
1 'polypeptide(L)'
;MRALRRGADGRTGRASAAPHRGVGAYEEAHAPGSADASGRTAADSGASGSGCACPRPDCAVPGAHPYDPGLLAATTDARMVDWWWERRPEAPVLLATGEQVSAVSLPAAAGVRALAALDRLGVRLGPVVATPTRCVLLVAPYSFEELGELLNRHDWVPSSLRYHGRGGYVVLPPSRTGAGHAGWLREPRPAADGGAPWLPDIAVIVDTLVEAGVRAPDGSRLAY
;
A
#
# COMPACT_ATOMS: atom_id res chain seq x y z
N MET A 1 -39.82 -37.36 30.47
CA MET A 1 -38.86 -38.37 30.98
C MET A 1 -37.52 -37.71 31.20
N ARG A 2 -37.07 -37.69 32.46
CA ARG A 2 -35.78 -37.19 32.95
C ARG A 2 -34.73 -38.31 32.86
N ALA A 3 -33.47 -37.89 33.03
CA ALA A 3 -32.29 -38.63 33.52
C ALA A 3 -31.31 -39.11 32.43
N LEU A 4 -29.98 -39.04 32.59
CA LEU A 4 -29.08 -38.27 33.44
C LEU A 4 -27.63 -38.58 32.99
N ARG A 5 -26.78 -37.59 33.20
CA ARG A 5 -25.31 -37.49 33.08
C ARG A 5 -24.46 -38.69 33.54
N ARG A 6 -23.28 -38.80 32.90
CA ARG A 6 -21.91 -38.96 33.47
C ARG A 6 -20.92 -38.62 32.33
N GLY A 7 -19.83 -37.88 32.45
CA GLY A 7 -19.06 -37.36 33.58
C GLY A 7 -17.56 -37.61 33.35
N ALA A 8 -16.73 -36.58 33.58
CA ALA A 8 -15.25 -36.56 33.67
C ALA A 8 -14.46 -36.59 32.34
N ASP A 9 -13.29 -35.98 32.17
CA ASP A 9 -12.52 -34.88 32.80
C ASP A 9 -11.25 -34.82 31.92
N GLY A 10 -10.76 -33.64 31.54
CA GLY A 10 -9.62 -33.62 30.62
C GLY A 10 -9.09 -32.27 30.15
N ARG A 11 -8.73 -31.41 31.10
CA ARG A 11 -7.50 -30.60 31.07
C ARG A 11 -7.24 -29.68 29.85
N THR A 12 -7.53 -28.40 30.08
CA THR A 12 -6.85 -27.17 29.61
C THR A 12 -5.56 -27.35 28.78
N GLY A 13 -5.62 -26.95 27.50
CA GLY A 13 -4.45 -26.64 26.67
C GLY A 13 -4.42 -25.15 26.33
N ARG A 14 -3.90 -24.33 27.24
CA ARG A 14 -3.60 -22.91 27.00
C ARG A 14 -2.36 -22.86 26.10
N ALA A 15 -2.53 -22.56 24.81
CA ALA A 15 -1.41 -22.31 23.92
C ALA A 15 -0.69 -21.04 24.40
N SER A 16 0.46 -21.23 25.05
CA SER A 16 1.34 -20.18 25.55
C SER A 16 2.02 -19.51 24.36
N ALA A 17 1.69 -18.24 24.09
CA ALA A 17 2.51 -17.39 23.26
C ALA A 17 3.85 -17.15 23.98
N ALA A 18 4.92 -17.72 23.44
CA ALA A 18 6.27 -17.44 23.90
C ALA A 18 6.79 -16.15 23.21
N PRO A 19 7.52 -15.28 23.93
CA PRO A 19 8.08 -14.07 23.35
C PRO A 19 9.34 -14.40 22.54
N HIS A 20 9.35 -14.04 21.25
CA HIS A 20 10.57 -14.07 20.45
C HIS A 20 11.33 -12.74 20.61
N ARG A 21 12.48 -12.85 21.29
CA ARG A 21 13.53 -11.83 21.35
C ARG A 21 14.14 -11.61 19.97
N GLY A 22 14.14 -10.35 19.55
CA GLY A 22 15.29 -9.60 19.02
C GLY A 22 16.01 -10.11 17.78
N VAL A 23 15.82 -9.41 16.65
CA VAL A 23 16.89 -9.19 15.66
C VAL A 23 16.66 -7.88 14.91
N GLY A 24 17.66 -7.00 14.95
CA GLY A 24 17.98 -6.03 13.90
C GLY A 24 17.22 -4.70 13.88
N ALA A 25 17.62 -3.75 14.72
CA ALA A 25 17.46 -2.33 14.41
C ALA A 25 18.27 -2.01 13.15
N TYR A 26 17.64 -1.47 12.11
CA TYR A 26 18.37 -0.74 11.08
C TYR A 26 18.56 0.67 11.61
N GLU A 27 19.77 0.94 12.07
CA GLU A 27 20.22 2.22 12.56
C GLU A 27 20.36 3.18 11.38
N GLU A 28 19.63 4.30 11.41
CA GLU A 28 19.77 5.41 10.46
C GLU A 28 21.19 5.99 10.56
N ALA A 29 22.01 5.76 9.54
CA ALA A 29 23.32 6.37 9.41
C ALA A 29 23.17 7.89 9.16
N HIS A 30 23.40 8.68 10.20
CA HIS A 30 23.74 10.10 10.12
C HIS A 30 25.19 10.26 9.67
N ALA A 31 25.43 11.16 8.71
CA ALA A 31 26.75 11.74 8.46
C ALA A 31 26.64 13.28 8.38
N PRO A 32 27.62 14.04 8.89
CA PRO A 32 27.49 15.49 9.06
C PRO A 32 28.00 16.32 7.87
N GLY A 33 27.27 17.39 7.57
CA GLY A 33 27.76 18.76 7.38
C GLY A 33 28.54 19.14 6.10
N SER A 34 28.00 20.10 5.35
CA SER A 34 28.71 21.35 5.03
C SER A 34 27.72 22.46 4.68
N ALA A 35 27.85 23.58 5.38
CA ALA A 35 27.13 24.81 5.13
C ALA A 35 27.68 25.51 3.90
N ASP A 36 26.81 26.00 3.02
CA ASP A 36 27.11 27.14 2.15
C ASP A 36 25.88 28.03 2.03
N ALA A 37 26.06 29.29 2.42
CA ALA A 37 25.07 30.33 2.38
C ALA A 37 25.03 30.96 0.99
N SER A 38 23.84 31.07 0.39
CA SER A 38 23.51 32.16 -0.56
C SER A 38 22.02 32.19 -0.91
N GLY A 39 21.44 33.39 -0.74
CA GLY A 39 20.40 33.89 -1.65
C GLY A 39 18.96 33.46 -1.39
N ARG A 40 18.28 34.11 -0.43
CA ARG A 40 16.82 34.17 -0.37
C ARG A 40 16.28 34.80 -1.65
N THR A 41 15.43 34.08 -2.38
CA THR A 41 14.37 34.69 -3.18
C THR A 41 13.05 34.06 -2.74
N ALA A 42 12.22 34.88 -2.11
CA ALA A 42 10.86 34.52 -1.73
C ALA A 42 10.03 34.39 -3.01
N ALA A 43 9.80 33.16 -3.43
CA ALA A 43 8.70 32.82 -4.31
C ALA A 43 7.55 32.35 -3.41
N ASP A 44 6.70 33.30 -3.06
CA ASP A 44 5.35 33.02 -2.57
C ASP A 44 4.61 32.25 -3.67
N SER A 45 4.34 30.98 -3.39
CA SER A 45 3.46 30.15 -4.18
C SER A 45 2.63 29.35 -3.19
N GLY A 46 1.49 29.94 -2.85
CA GLY A 46 0.48 29.35 -2.01
C GLY A 46 0.15 27.92 -2.46
N ALA A 47 0.62 26.97 -1.67
CA ALA A 47 -0.07 25.73 -1.43
C ALA A 47 -0.35 25.73 0.07
N SER A 48 -1.60 25.98 0.46
CA SER A 48 -2.16 25.46 1.70
C SER A 48 -2.13 23.92 1.61
N GLY A 49 -0.93 23.35 1.65
CA GLY A 49 -0.68 21.94 1.61
C GLY A 49 -1.25 21.37 2.89
N SER A 50 -2.19 20.44 2.77
CA SER A 50 -2.51 19.49 3.83
C SER A 50 -1.19 18.85 4.27
N GLY A 51 -0.58 19.41 5.31
CA GLY A 51 0.76 19.06 5.75
C GLY A 51 0.83 17.61 6.21
N CYS A 52 2.01 17.01 6.07
CA CYS A 52 2.27 15.74 6.73
C CYS A 52 2.17 15.94 8.25
N ALA A 53 1.50 15.04 8.96
CA ALA A 53 1.52 15.03 10.44
C ALA A 53 2.87 14.57 11.03
N CYS A 54 3.79 14.10 10.17
CA CYS A 54 5.11 13.64 10.55
C CYS A 54 6.05 14.82 10.89
N PRO A 55 7.08 14.60 11.72
CA PRO A 55 8.00 15.66 12.15
C PRO A 55 9.03 16.04 11.07
N ARG A 56 8.96 15.44 9.87
CA ARG A 56 9.92 15.68 8.78
C ARG A 56 9.50 16.94 8.00
N PRO A 57 10.28 18.04 8.06
CA PRO A 57 9.92 19.29 7.38
C PRO A 57 9.83 19.11 5.86
N ASP A 58 10.74 18.31 5.28
CA ASP A 58 10.77 18.00 3.84
C ASP A 58 10.33 16.56 3.59
N CYS A 59 9.15 16.18 4.09
CA CYS A 59 8.63 14.84 3.89
C CYS A 59 8.50 14.53 2.38
N ALA A 60 9.20 13.49 1.91
CA ALA A 60 9.20 13.10 0.51
C ALA A 60 7.83 12.60 -0.01
N VAL A 61 6.95 12.14 0.89
CA VAL A 61 5.62 11.62 0.56
C VAL A 61 4.55 12.13 1.54
N PRO A 62 4.25 13.44 1.57
CA PRO A 62 3.41 14.05 2.61
C PRO A 62 2.04 13.37 2.75
N GLY A 63 1.74 12.86 3.96
CA GLY A 63 0.49 12.15 4.26
C GLY A 63 0.35 10.76 3.62
N ALA A 64 1.27 10.36 2.74
CA ALA A 64 1.23 9.08 2.05
C ALA A 64 2.17 8.05 2.70
N HIS A 65 2.34 8.09 4.03
CA HIS A 65 3.11 7.09 4.78
C HIS A 65 2.59 6.92 6.22
N PRO A 66 2.78 5.73 6.84
CA PRO A 66 2.42 5.49 8.24
C PRO A 66 3.26 6.38 9.17
N TYR A 67 2.63 6.90 10.22
CA TYR A 67 3.33 7.71 11.22
C TYR A 67 2.72 7.51 12.61
N ASP A 68 1.47 7.94 12.81
CA ASP A 68 0.76 7.83 14.08
C ASP A 68 -0.73 7.52 13.84
N PRO A 69 -1.14 6.25 13.89
CA PRO A 69 -0.33 5.09 14.28
C PRO A 69 0.66 4.64 13.18
N GLY A 70 1.72 3.94 13.59
CA GLY A 70 2.67 3.28 12.68
C GLY A 70 2.09 2.02 12.03
N LEU A 71 2.77 1.49 11.00
CA LEU A 71 2.25 0.39 10.17
C LEU A 71 1.92 -0.89 10.97
N LEU A 72 2.72 -1.22 11.98
CA LEU A 72 2.52 -2.43 12.79
C LEU A 72 1.25 -2.38 13.65
N ALA A 73 0.65 -1.20 13.81
CA ALA A 73 -0.62 -1.04 14.51
C ALA A 73 -1.82 -1.11 13.56
N ALA A 74 -1.62 -1.33 12.25
CA ALA A 74 -2.71 -1.51 11.30
C ALA A 74 -3.72 -2.56 11.79
N THR A 75 -5.01 -2.27 11.61
CA THR A 75 -6.10 -3.08 12.17
C THR A 75 -7.27 -3.14 11.20
N THR A 76 -8.06 -4.21 11.31
CA THR A 76 -9.37 -4.34 10.66
C THR A 76 -10.52 -4.18 11.67
N ASP A 77 -10.24 -3.87 12.94
CA ASP A 77 -11.28 -3.59 13.93
C ASP A 77 -11.91 -2.23 13.63
N ALA A 78 -13.16 -2.26 13.16
CA ALA A 78 -13.93 -1.07 12.81
C ALA A 78 -13.98 -0.04 13.96
N ARG A 79 -14.05 -0.48 15.23
CA ARG A 79 -14.12 0.43 16.37
C ARG A 79 -12.85 1.24 16.55
N MET A 80 -11.69 0.61 16.30
CA MET A 80 -10.40 1.30 16.35
C MET A 80 -10.24 2.27 15.18
N VAL A 81 -10.62 1.84 13.98
CA VAL A 81 -10.58 2.67 12.78
C VAL A 81 -11.48 3.89 12.93
N ASP A 82 -12.73 3.70 13.36
CA ASP A 82 -13.70 4.78 13.60
C ASP A 82 -13.17 5.76 14.64
N TRP A 83 -12.64 5.26 15.76
CA TRP A 83 -12.06 6.12 16.81
C TRP A 83 -10.87 6.96 16.32
N TRP A 84 -9.98 6.39 15.49
CA TRP A 84 -8.89 7.16 14.87
C TRP A 84 -9.43 8.24 13.94
N TRP A 85 -10.44 7.89 13.13
CA TRP A 85 -11.00 8.79 12.14
C TRP A 85 -11.79 9.94 12.77
N GLU A 86 -12.57 9.68 13.82
CA GLU A 86 -13.27 10.71 14.59
C GLU A 86 -12.31 11.77 15.14
N ARG A 87 -11.10 11.37 15.53
CA ARG A 87 -10.08 12.25 16.11
C ARG A 87 -9.28 13.01 15.05
N ARG A 88 -9.17 12.45 13.84
CA ARG A 88 -8.43 13.04 12.71
C ARG A 88 -9.19 12.77 11.40
N PRO A 89 -10.32 13.45 11.14
CA PRO A 89 -11.15 13.16 9.96
C PRO A 89 -10.46 13.43 8.62
N GLU A 90 -9.44 14.30 8.63
CA GLU A 90 -8.63 14.66 7.46
C GLU A 90 -7.37 13.79 7.32
N ALA A 91 -7.15 12.82 8.20
CA ALA A 91 -6.04 11.88 8.04
C ALA A 91 -6.17 11.13 6.72
N PRO A 92 -5.08 10.69 6.09
CA PRO A 92 -5.14 9.74 4.99
C PRO A 92 -5.44 8.31 5.49
N VAL A 93 -6.22 7.56 4.71
CA VAL A 93 -6.42 6.12 4.89
C VAL A 93 -5.26 5.37 4.24
N LEU A 94 -4.59 4.53 5.02
CA LEU A 94 -3.54 3.63 4.53
C LEU A 94 -3.97 2.18 4.70
N LEU A 95 -3.69 1.38 3.67
CA LEU A 95 -3.86 -0.06 3.67
C LEU A 95 -2.51 -0.73 3.85
N ALA A 96 -2.35 -1.50 4.93
CA ALA A 96 -1.20 -2.37 5.10
C ALA A 96 -1.29 -3.56 4.13
N THR A 97 -0.19 -3.90 3.46
CA THR A 97 -0.17 -4.96 2.43
C THR A 97 0.55 -6.23 2.87
N GLY A 98 0.19 -7.33 2.19
CA GLY A 98 0.87 -8.63 2.20
C GLY A 98 0.31 -9.69 3.13
N GLU A 99 -0.75 -9.42 3.88
CA GLU A 99 -1.51 -10.46 4.59
C GLU A 99 -2.78 -10.86 3.85
N GLN A 100 -3.72 -9.91 3.68
CA GLN A 100 -5.01 -10.16 3.02
C GLN A 100 -5.09 -9.58 1.61
N VAL A 101 -4.26 -8.58 1.34
CA VAL A 101 -4.23 -7.84 0.07
C VAL A 101 -2.81 -7.36 -0.17
N SER A 102 -2.37 -7.47 -1.41
CA SER A 102 -1.16 -6.83 -1.90
C SER A 102 -1.52 -5.79 -2.95
N ALA A 103 -0.54 -5.02 -3.42
CA ALA A 103 -0.79 -4.08 -4.48
C ALA A 103 0.38 -3.97 -5.44
N VAL A 104 0.07 -3.60 -6.68
CA VAL A 104 1.08 -3.20 -7.67
C VAL A 104 0.71 -1.84 -8.21
N SER A 105 1.71 -1.00 -8.40
CA SER A 105 1.49 0.39 -8.74
C SER A 105 2.48 0.87 -9.78
N LEU A 106 1.98 1.69 -10.68
CA LEU A 106 2.69 2.17 -11.86
C LEU A 106 2.28 3.62 -12.15
N PRO A 107 3.03 4.36 -12.98
CA PRO A 107 2.67 5.73 -13.35
C PRO A 107 1.25 5.80 -13.92
N ALA A 108 0.52 6.88 -13.63
CA ALA A 108 -0.90 7.00 -13.97
C ALA A 108 -1.19 6.71 -15.46
N ALA A 109 -0.37 7.27 -16.36
CA ALA A 109 -0.50 7.03 -17.80
C ALA A 109 -0.25 5.57 -18.19
N ALA A 110 0.70 4.89 -17.54
CA ALA A 110 0.95 3.46 -17.76
C ALA A 110 -0.22 2.62 -17.21
N GLY A 111 -0.76 3.01 -16.06
CA GLY A 111 -1.88 2.35 -15.40
C GLY A 111 -3.13 2.34 -16.25
N VAL A 112 -3.52 3.48 -16.82
CA VAL A 112 -4.66 3.57 -17.73
C VAL A 112 -4.50 2.63 -18.93
N ARG A 113 -3.29 2.55 -19.52
CA ARG A 113 -3.03 1.64 -20.64
C ARG A 113 -3.05 0.17 -20.24
N ALA A 114 -2.48 -0.16 -19.08
CA ALA A 114 -2.48 -1.51 -18.53
C ALA A 114 -3.91 -1.99 -18.28
N LEU A 115 -4.76 -1.17 -17.66
CA LEU A 115 -6.17 -1.51 -17.43
C LEU A 115 -6.93 -1.75 -18.73
N ALA A 116 -6.74 -0.88 -19.72
CA ALA A 116 -7.36 -1.06 -21.03
C ALA A 116 -6.89 -2.35 -21.74
N ALA A 117 -5.62 -2.75 -21.55
CA ALA A 117 -5.10 -4.01 -22.08
C ALA A 117 -5.70 -5.22 -21.35
N LEU A 118 -5.75 -5.19 -20.02
CA LEU A 118 -6.34 -6.24 -19.18
C LEU A 118 -7.83 -6.44 -19.48
N ASP A 119 -8.58 -5.35 -19.70
CA ASP A 119 -9.99 -5.43 -20.11
C ASP A 119 -10.16 -6.11 -21.48
N ARG A 120 -9.31 -5.78 -22.47
CA ARG A 120 -9.35 -6.43 -23.78
C ARG A 120 -9.01 -7.92 -23.70
N LEU A 121 -8.18 -8.31 -22.75
CA LEU A 121 -7.85 -9.71 -22.47
C LEU A 121 -8.94 -10.43 -21.66
N GLY A 122 -10.02 -9.73 -21.25
CA GLY A 122 -11.09 -10.31 -20.45
C GLY A 122 -10.65 -10.67 -19.03
N VAL A 123 -9.55 -10.11 -18.54
CA VAL A 123 -9.06 -10.35 -17.18
C VAL A 123 -10.03 -9.70 -16.20
N ARG A 124 -10.58 -10.49 -15.28
CA ARG A 124 -11.33 -9.94 -14.15
C ARG A 124 -10.37 -9.09 -13.32
N LEU A 125 -10.76 -7.86 -13.00
CA LEU A 125 -9.97 -6.94 -12.19
C LEU A 125 -10.65 -6.65 -10.86
N GLY A 126 -9.82 -6.40 -9.85
CA GLY A 126 -10.23 -5.94 -8.53
C GLY A 126 -10.33 -4.41 -8.43
N PRO A 127 -10.36 -3.88 -7.19
CA PRO A 127 -10.35 -2.44 -6.95
C PRO A 127 -9.06 -1.78 -7.47
N VAL A 128 -9.19 -0.56 -7.96
CA VAL A 128 -8.07 0.22 -8.49
C VAL A 128 -8.14 1.64 -7.97
N VAL A 129 -7.07 2.09 -7.33
CA VAL A 129 -6.89 3.46 -6.86
C VAL A 129 -6.15 4.27 -7.91
N ALA A 130 -6.56 5.51 -8.12
CA ALA A 130 -5.85 6.49 -8.93
C ALA A 130 -5.46 7.70 -8.08
N THR A 131 -4.22 8.14 -8.26
CA THR A 131 -3.72 9.46 -7.88
C THR A 131 -3.31 10.20 -9.15
N PRO A 132 -3.04 11.52 -9.09
CA PRO A 132 -2.54 12.26 -10.25
C PRO A 132 -1.27 11.65 -10.87
N THR A 133 -0.45 10.98 -10.06
CA THR A 133 0.84 10.45 -10.51
C THR A 133 0.85 8.95 -10.74
N ARG A 134 -0.01 8.17 -10.08
CA ARG A 134 0.05 6.70 -10.10
C ARG A 134 -1.32 6.03 -10.11
N CYS A 135 -1.37 4.84 -10.72
CA CYS A 135 -2.45 3.88 -10.50
C CYS A 135 -1.95 2.77 -9.58
N VAL A 136 -2.82 2.28 -8.69
CA VAL A 136 -2.54 1.19 -7.75
C VAL A 136 -3.63 0.14 -7.92
N LEU A 137 -3.25 -1.05 -8.37
CA LEU A 137 -4.13 -2.20 -8.51
C LEU A 137 -4.01 -3.03 -7.23
N LEU A 138 -5.14 -3.31 -6.59
CA LEU A 138 -5.17 -4.24 -5.47
C LEU A 138 -5.22 -5.67 -6.01
N VAL A 139 -4.36 -6.53 -5.48
CA VAL A 139 -4.14 -7.91 -5.93
C VAL A 139 -4.15 -8.86 -4.74
N ALA A 140 -4.33 -10.15 -5.01
CA ALA A 140 -4.17 -11.18 -4.00
C ALA A 140 -2.76 -11.11 -3.38
N PRO A 141 -2.60 -11.46 -2.09
CA PRO A 141 -1.29 -11.55 -1.46
C PRO A 141 -0.35 -12.46 -2.26
N TYR A 142 0.91 -12.04 -2.40
CA TYR A 142 1.97 -12.83 -3.02
C TYR A 142 3.23 -12.81 -2.16
N SER A 143 4.08 -13.82 -2.33
CA SER A 143 5.39 -13.84 -1.67
C SER A 143 6.47 -13.14 -2.50
N PHE A 144 7.56 -12.68 -1.87
CA PHE A 144 8.68 -12.11 -2.62
C PHE A 144 9.41 -13.15 -3.48
N GLU A 145 9.39 -14.42 -3.07
CA GLU A 145 9.95 -15.54 -3.83
C GLU A 145 9.16 -15.76 -5.13
N GLU A 146 7.85 -15.93 -5.02
CA GLU A 146 6.92 -16.03 -6.14
C GLU A 146 7.05 -14.83 -7.09
N LEU A 147 7.05 -13.60 -6.54
CA LEU A 147 7.24 -12.40 -7.36
C LEU A 147 8.59 -12.44 -8.08
N GLY A 148 9.66 -12.85 -7.40
CA GLY A 148 10.99 -12.99 -7.99
C GLY A 148 10.99 -13.94 -9.18
N GLU A 149 10.34 -15.10 -9.07
CA GLU A 149 10.21 -16.07 -10.17
C GLU A 149 9.43 -15.50 -11.36
N LEU A 150 8.31 -14.81 -11.10
CA LEU A 150 7.51 -14.15 -12.14
C LEU A 150 8.34 -13.10 -12.90
N LEU A 151 9.05 -12.24 -12.16
CA LEU A 151 9.85 -11.16 -12.73
C LEU A 151 11.08 -11.66 -13.48
N ASN A 152 11.68 -12.77 -13.06
CA ASN A 152 12.85 -13.36 -13.72
C ASN A 152 12.54 -13.90 -15.14
N ARG A 153 11.26 -14.00 -15.52
CA ARG A 153 10.87 -14.34 -16.90
C ARG A 153 10.94 -13.16 -17.87
N HIS A 154 11.13 -11.94 -17.36
CA HIS A 154 11.28 -10.75 -18.17
C HIS A 154 12.75 -10.35 -18.27
N ASP A 155 13.23 -10.12 -19.48
CA ASP A 155 14.59 -9.61 -19.72
C ASP A 155 14.83 -8.25 -19.03
N TRP A 156 13.77 -7.47 -18.86
CA TRP A 156 13.81 -6.18 -18.18
C TRP A 156 12.48 -5.85 -17.50
N VAL A 157 12.55 -5.37 -16.26
CA VAL A 157 11.40 -4.89 -15.47
C VAL A 157 11.56 -3.39 -15.20
N PRO A 158 10.59 -2.53 -15.60
CA PRO A 158 10.66 -1.11 -15.34
C PRO A 158 10.72 -0.78 -13.85
N SER A 159 11.68 0.07 -13.44
CA SER A 159 11.78 0.58 -12.05
C SER A 159 10.58 1.43 -11.62
N SER A 160 9.82 1.92 -12.61
CA SER A 160 8.58 2.65 -12.42
C SER A 160 7.45 1.79 -11.85
N LEU A 161 7.55 0.47 -11.97
CA LEU A 161 6.62 -0.50 -11.40
C LEU A 161 7.03 -0.80 -9.96
N ARG A 162 6.11 -0.59 -9.01
CA ARG A 162 6.34 -0.78 -7.58
C ARG A 162 5.39 -1.83 -7.02
N TYR A 163 5.96 -2.75 -6.27
CA TYR A 163 5.31 -3.91 -5.70
C TYR A 163 5.14 -3.72 -4.19
N HIS A 164 3.95 -3.95 -3.68
CA HIS A 164 3.58 -3.78 -2.27
C HIS A 164 3.15 -5.12 -1.69
N GLY A 165 4.16 -5.88 -1.25
CA GLY A 165 4.01 -7.15 -0.54
C GLY A 165 3.91 -6.97 0.97
N ARG A 166 4.36 -7.98 1.72
CA ARG A 166 4.39 -7.95 3.19
C ARG A 166 5.26 -6.81 3.72
N GLY A 167 4.72 -6.06 4.68
CA GLY A 167 5.37 -4.87 5.26
C GLY A 167 5.27 -3.62 4.39
N GLY A 168 4.60 -3.70 3.24
CA GLY A 168 4.26 -2.55 2.41
C GLY A 168 2.97 -1.87 2.86
N TYR A 169 2.64 -0.78 2.17
CA TYR A 169 1.38 -0.08 2.34
C TYR A 169 1.02 0.73 1.10
N VAL A 170 -0.26 1.05 0.95
CA VAL A 170 -0.76 1.96 -0.10
C VAL A 170 -1.81 2.91 0.45
N VAL A 171 -1.94 4.08 -0.17
CA VAL A 171 -3.00 5.06 0.14
C VAL A 171 -4.31 4.58 -0.47
N LEU A 172 -5.41 4.69 0.27
CA LEU A 172 -6.77 4.43 -0.21
C LEU A 172 -7.59 5.71 -0.35
N PRO A 173 -8.57 5.77 -1.26
CA PRO A 173 -9.59 6.81 -1.28
C PRO A 173 -10.39 6.83 0.03
N PRO A 174 -10.92 7.99 0.46
CA PRO A 174 -10.91 9.29 -0.23
C PRO A 174 -9.73 10.21 0.16
N SER A 175 -8.56 9.66 0.50
CA SER A 175 -7.43 10.42 1.05
C SER A 175 -6.95 11.60 0.20
N ARG A 176 -6.44 12.64 0.86
CA ARG A 176 -5.67 13.73 0.24
C ARG A 176 -4.24 13.70 0.76
N THR A 177 -3.28 13.74 -0.15
CA THR A 177 -1.84 13.65 0.16
C THR A 177 -1.08 14.75 -0.58
N GLY A 178 0.22 14.89 -0.34
CA GLY A 178 1.08 15.80 -1.10
C GLY A 178 1.10 15.49 -2.61
N ALA A 179 0.79 14.26 -3.01
CA ALA A 179 0.66 13.87 -4.41
C ALA A 179 -0.72 14.20 -5.02
N GLY A 180 -1.65 14.77 -4.23
CA GLY A 180 -3.03 15.06 -4.61
C GLY A 180 -4.05 14.09 -4.00
N HIS A 181 -5.26 14.10 -4.57
CA HIS A 181 -6.38 13.27 -4.11
C HIS A 181 -6.26 11.83 -4.64
N ALA A 182 -6.51 10.86 -3.78
CA ALA A 182 -6.66 9.46 -4.15
C ALA A 182 -8.15 9.15 -4.36
N GLY A 183 -8.51 8.69 -5.55
CA GLY A 183 -9.87 8.31 -5.93
C GLY A 183 -9.94 6.87 -6.44
N TRP A 184 -11.15 6.29 -6.47
CA TRP A 184 -11.38 4.99 -7.09
C TRP A 184 -11.44 5.15 -8.60
N LEU A 185 -10.54 4.49 -9.33
CA LEU A 185 -10.69 4.26 -10.77
C LEU A 185 -11.56 3.02 -11.04
N ARG A 186 -11.48 2.03 -10.13
CA ARG A 186 -12.44 0.93 -10.01
C ARG A 186 -12.79 0.75 -8.54
N GLU A 187 -14.07 0.93 -8.22
CA GLU A 187 -14.55 0.79 -6.85
C GLU A 187 -14.48 -0.67 -6.36
N PRO A 188 -14.26 -0.88 -5.05
CA PRO A 188 -14.41 -2.19 -4.46
C PRO A 188 -15.86 -2.66 -4.54
N ARG A 189 -16.09 -3.71 -5.32
CA ARG A 189 -17.38 -4.41 -5.33
C ARG A 189 -17.34 -5.55 -4.34
N PRO A 190 -18.27 -5.63 -3.37
CA PRO A 190 -18.39 -6.79 -2.50
C PRO A 190 -18.51 -8.07 -3.34
N ALA A 191 -17.95 -9.16 -2.82
CA ALA A 191 -18.21 -10.47 -3.41
C ALA A 191 -19.70 -10.81 -3.26
N ALA A 192 -20.20 -11.74 -4.09
CA ALA A 192 -21.62 -12.09 -4.14
C ALA A 192 -22.16 -12.67 -2.82
N ASP A 193 -21.27 -13.21 -1.99
CA ASP A 193 -21.52 -13.71 -0.65
C ASP A 193 -21.43 -12.62 0.44
N GLY A 194 -21.26 -11.35 0.06
CA GLY A 194 -21.06 -10.23 0.97
C GLY A 194 -19.64 -10.14 1.55
N GLY A 195 -18.71 -10.96 1.05
CA GLY A 195 -17.32 -10.98 1.48
C GLY A 195 -16.44 -9.87 0.90
N ALA A 196 -15.15 -9.97 1.18
CA ALA A 196 -14.13 -9.04 0.67
C ALA A 196 -14.17 -8.96 -0.87
N PRO A 197 -13.82 -7.80 -1.46
CA PRO A 197 -13.72 -7.69 -2.91
C PRO A 197 -12.81 -8.74 -3.50
N TRP A 198 -13.18 -9.25 -4.68
CA TRP A 198 -12.32 -10.17 -5.41
C TRP A 198 -11.04 -9.45 -5.85
N LEU A 199 -9.90 -10.14 -5.73
CA LEU A 199 -8.59 -9.64 -6.10
C LEU A 199 -7.93 -10.59 -7.12
N PRO A 200 -7.36 -10.06 -8.22
CA PRO A 200 -6.62 -10.88 -9.18
C PRO A 200 -5.31 -11.36 -8.58
N ASP A 201 -4.87 -12.55 -8.98
CA ASP A 201 -3.52 -13.03 -8.74
C ASP A 201 -2.51 -12.17 -9.52
N ILE A 202 -1.35 -11.88 -8.91
CA ILE A 202 -0.30 -11.10 -9.56
C ILE A 202 0.22 -11.79 -10.82
N ALA A 203 0.30 -13.12 -10.83
CA ALA A 203 0.76 -13.90 -11.98
C ALA A 203 -0.11 -13.68 -13.23
N VAL A 204 -1.39 -13.33 -13.04
CA VAL A 204 -2.33 -13.08 -14.15
C VAL A 204 -2.11 -11.72 -14.80
N ILE A 205 -1.62 -10.73 -14.05
CA ILE A 205 -1.56 -9.33 -14.54
C ILE A 205 -0.14 -8.83 -14.79
N VAL A 206 0.87 -9.44 -14.14
CA VAL A 206 2.24 -8.91 -14.09
C VAL A 206 2.84 -8.67 -15.47
N ASP A 207 2.68 -9.62 -16.40
CA ASP A 207 3.20 -9.49 -17.77
C ASP A 207 2.65 -8.24 -18.48
N THR A 208 1.35 -7.97 -18.31
CA THR A 208 0.69 -6.80 -18.90
C THR A 208 1.14 -5.50 -18.22
N LEU A 209 1.39 -5.53 -16.90
CA LEU A 209 1.88 -4.37 -16.16
C LEU A 209 3.31 -4.02 -16.55
N VAL A 210 4.18 -5.03 -16.70
CA VAL A 210 5.57 -4.86 -17.18
C VAL A 210 5.55 -4.23 -18.56
N GLU A 211 4.81 -4.80 -19.52
CA GLU A 211 4.72 -4.28 -20.89
C GLU A 211 4.20 -2.82 -20.93
N ALA A 212 3.17 -2.51 -20.12
CA ALA A 212 2.64 -1.16 -20.04
C ALA A 212 3.65 -0.15 -19.45
N GLY A 213 4.45 -0.60 -18.47
CA GLY A 213 5.52 0.18 -17.84
C GLY A 213 6.70 0.43 -18.79
N VAL A 214 7.10 -0.55 -19.61
CA VAL A 214 8.14 -0.40 -20.63
C VAL A 214 7.79 0.74 -21.59
N ARG A 215 6.51 0.82 -21.97
CA ARG A 215 5.97 1.84 -22.88
C ARG A 215 5.70 3.19 -22.20
N ALA A 216 6.04 3.35 -20.91
CA ALA A 216 5.93 4.58 -20.15
C ALA A 216 7.23 4.83 -19.36
N PRO A 217 8.24 5.48 -19.95
CA PRO A 217 9.35 5.95 -19.16
C PRO A 217 8.82 6.90 -18.07
N ASP A 218 9.31 6.70 -16.84
CA ASP A 218 9.05 7.63 -15.76
C ASP A 218 9.55 9.02 -16.16
N GLY A 219 8.67 10.01 -16.15
CA GLY A 219 9.06 11.41 -16.30
C GLY A 219 9.88 11.93 -15.11
N SER A 220 10.15 11.11 -14.09
CA SER A 220 10.99 11.47 -12.96
C SER A 220 12.45 11.16 -13.26
N ARG A 221 13.18 12.23 -13.61
CA ARG A 221 14.62 12.32 -13.43
C ARG A 221 14.86 12.30 -11.92
N LEU A 222 15.22 11.15 -11.34
CA LEU A 222 15.80 11.13 -10.01
C LEU A 222 17.16 11.82 -10.15
N ALA A 223 17.25 13.08 -9.73
CA ALA A 223 18.52 13.73 -9.47
C ALA A 223 19.09 13.04 -8.23
N TYR A 224 20.16 12.26 -8.43
CA TYR A 224 21.09 11.93 -7.35
C TYR A 224 22.07 13.08 -7.20
#